data_AF-A0A838RH22-F1
#
_entry.id   AF-A0A838RH22-F1
#
_cell.length_a   1.000
_cell.length_b   1.000
_cell.length_c   1.000
_cell.angle_alpha   90.00
_cell.angle_beta   90.00
_cell.angle_gamma   90.00
#
_symmetry.space_group_name_H-M   'P 1'
#
loop_
_entity.id
_entity.type
_entity.pdbx_description
1 polymer ?
#
loop_
_entity_poly.entity_id
_entity_poly.type
_entity_poly.pdbx_seq_one_letter_code
_entity_poly.pdbx_strand_id
1 'polypeptide(L)'
;MYLVELRPGKEELYRNGDELAAAIRSGHVDGHSRIYHRATSKWISITLHPQFKAIIADKTTPTPAPVDLSSWTYLTAQSDALGEPDPAPSHADTDAPTEPAAGDGQHPWRRPLALSIAGLFLVLGVQLAASGPRPPWSSGTGAVTGSRPGQTQPAAGPAAANPNVVSLASSTSWGGEDEAWRDDEYDADSAAPQPKVVALPKAPSLKLAALESALPGAAGAPEESDAPTVEGLLSRQTAAFEAARERMITGLRVARLNQLFAPSRLTPDGGVTEARLGLAGASNFIRVYRQQETLIEKQFQDSFSVISKQNGWPAKAVRRWNSKDGLRESPTLASLTGVLVNRIDSVLGVLSAQAGAYAINSGKITFEDPAAARAYGVLRQQIASTMDA
;
A
#
# COMPACT_ATOMS: atom_id res chain seq x y z
N MET A 1 -27.55 22.30 15.02
CA MET A 1 -26.50 22.85 15.90
C MET A 1 -25.80 21.69 16.60
N TYR A 2 -24.48 21.62 16.48
CA TYR A 2 -23.63 20.56 16.95
C TYR A 2 -22.61 21.16 17.92
N LEU A 3 -22.67 20.75 19.19
CA LEU A 3 -21.67 21.12 20.18
C LEU A 3 -20.58 20.03 20.18
N VAL A 4 -19.35 20.42 19.88
CA VAL A 4 -18.22 19.50 19.71
C VAL A 4 -17.09 19.91 20.65
N GLU A 5 -16.60 18.94 21.42
CA GLU A 5 -15.41 19.07 22.25
C GLU A 5 -14.20 18.63 21.40
N LEU A 6 -13.39 19.61 20.98
CA LEU A 6 -12.21 19.38 20.13
C LEU A 6 -11.07 18.75 20.94
N ARG A 7 -10.92 19.23 22.17
CA ARG A 7 -9.98 18.74 23.19
C ARG A 7 -10.68 18.83 24.54
N PRO A 8 -10.29 18.02 25.53
CA PRO A 8 -10.86 18.11 26.88
C PRO A 8 -10.94 19.56 27.37
N GLY A 9 -12.17 20.08 27.54
CA GLY A 9 -12.43 21.45 27.99
C GLY A 9 -12.44 22.55 26.93
N LYS A 10 -12.27 22.24 25.63
CA LYS A 10 -12.45 23.19 24.52
C LYS A 10 -13.65 22.79 23.68
N GLU A 11 -14.77 23.43 23.95
CA GLU A 11 -16.03 23.24 23.25
C GLU A 11 -16.20 24.29 22.15
N GLU A 12 -16.62 23.85 20.97
CA GLU A 12 -16.97 24.70 19.84
C GLU A 12 -18.37 24.33 19.32
N LEU A 13 -19.11 25.34 18.88
CA LEU A 13 -20.52 25.20 18.53
C LEU A 13 -20.73 25.48 17.05
N TYR A 14 -21.02 24.43 16.28
CA TYR A 14 -21.31 24.53 14.86
C TYR A 14 -22.80 24.65 14.63
N ARG A 15 -23.23 25.62 13.82
CA ARG A 15 -24.66 25.94 13.64
C ARG A 15 -25.36 24.88 12.80
N ASN A 16 -24.71 24.40 11.75
CA ASN A 16 -25.25 23.44 10.78
C ASN A 16 -24.27 22.28 10.51
N GLY A 17 -24.72 21.31 9.71
CA GLY A 17 -23.91 20.13 9.37
C GLY A 17 -22.74 20.45 8.43
N ASP A 18 -22.90 21.47 7.59
CA ASP A 18 -21.88 21.87 6.61
C ASP A 18 -20.67 22.52 7.29
N GLU A 19 -20.89 23.30 8.34
CA GLU A 19 -19.85 23.93 9.15
C GLU A 19 -19.05 22.87 9.92
N LEU A 20 -19.73 21.88 10.50
CA LEU A 20 -19.08 20.71 11.08
C LEU A 20 -18.29 19.93 10.02
N ALA A 21 -18.85 19.74 8.84
CA ALA A 21 -18.17 19.05 7.74
C ALA A 21 -16.92 19.79 7.27
N ALA A 22 -16.98 21.12 7.15
CA ALA A 22 -15.84 21.95 6.84
C ALA A 22 -14.75 21.85 7.92
N ALA A 23 -15.12 21.84 9.20
CA ALA A 23 -14.20 21.68 10.31
C ALA A 23 -13.52 20.29 10.36
N ILE A 24 -14.24 19.22 9.98
CA ILE A 24 -13.67 17.87 9.84
C ILE A 24 -12.70 17.82 8.65
N ARG A 25 -13.06 18.42 7.52
CA ARG A 25 -12.19 18.47 6.33
C ARG A 25 -10.92 19.27 6.57
N SER A 26 -11.02 20.40 7.27
CA SER A 26 -9.87 21.25 7.64
C SER A 26 -8.99 20.62 8.73
N GLY A 27 -9.47 19.57 9.41
CA GLY A 27 -8.75 18.91 10.49
C GLY A 27 -8.83 19.64 11.83
N HIS A 28 -9.70 20.65 11.96
CA HIS A 28 -10.02 21.24 13.26
C HIS A 28 -10.70 20.24 14.19
N VAL A 29 -11.57 19.40 13.62
CA VAL A 29 -12.26 18.30 14.32
C VAL A 29 -11.59 16.99 13.93
N ASP A 30 -11.00 16.31 14.90
CA ASP A 30 -10.24 15.07 14.72
C ASP A 30 -11.02 13.83 15.20
N GLY A 31 -10.44 12.64 15.05
CA GLY A 31 -11.04 11.40 15.54
C GLY A 31 -11.13 11.28 17.08
N HIS A 32 -10.42 12.14 17.82
CA HIS A 32 -10.45 12.19 19.28
C HIS A 32 -11.54 13.12 19.82
N SER A 33 -12.09 13.97 18.95
CA SER A 33 -13.15 14.91 19.28
C SER A 33 -14.43 14.17 19.70
N ARG A 34 -15.23 14.83 20.55
CA ARG A 34 -16.51 14.30 21.03
C ARG A 34 -17.65 15.22 20.64
N ILE A 35 -18.80 14.67 20.31
CA ILE A 35 -20.00 15.43 19.96
C ILE A 35 -21.06 15.23 21.04
N TYR A 36 -21.73 16.31 21.45
CA TYR A 36 -22.78 16.24 22.44
C TYR A 36 -24.08 15.76 21.81
N HIS A 37 -24.57 14.60 22.24
CA HIS A 37 -25.81 14.03 21.75
C HIS A 37 -26.99 14.51 22.62
N ARG A 38 -27.81 15.42 22.06
CA ARG A 38 -28.87 16.12 22.81
C ARG A 38 -29.93 15.19 23.40
N ALA A 39 -30.31 14.11 22.71
CA ALA A 39 -31.36 13.21 23.17
C ALA A 39 -30.95 12.37 24.38
N THR A 40 -29.66 12.04 24.51
CA THR A 40 -29.12 11.23 25.60
C THR A 40 -28.35 12.03 26.64
N SER A 41 -28.21 13.35 26.41
CA SER A 41 -27.41 14.28 27.23
C SER A 41 -25.99 13.77 27.54
N LYS A 42 -25.36 13.12 26.56
CA LYS A 42 -24.03 12.48 26.71
C LYS A 42 -23.09 12.90 25.59
N TRP A 43 -21.82 13.05 25.93
CA TRP A 43 -20.74 13.16 24.98
C TRP A 43 -20.43 11.80 24.37
N ILE A 44 -20.46 11.71 23.03
CA ILE A 44 -20.11 10.51 22.29
C ILE A 44 -18.91 10.80 21.39
N SER A 45 -18.07 9.80 21.10
CA SER A 45 -16.96 9.98 20.16
C SER A 45 -17.51 10.38 18.79
N ILE A 46 -16.86 11.34 18.14
CA ILE A 46 -17.30 11.80 16.82
C ILE A 46 -17.21 10.69 15.76
N THR A 47 -16.35 9.70 15.97
CA THR A 47 -16.23 8.51 15.10
C THR A 47 -17.52 7.69 14.98
N LEU A 48 -18.43 7.79 15.95
CA LEU A 48 -19.73 7.13 15.94
C LEU A 48 -20.80 7.95 15.21
N HIS A 49 -20.54 9.23 14.92
CA HIS A 49 -21.52 10.11 14.30
C HIS A 49 -21.69 9.81 12.80
N PRO A 50 -22.93 9.66 12.28
CA PRO A 50 -23.17 9.30 10.88
C PRO A 50 -22.50 10.25 9.88
N GLN A 51 -22.52 11.56 10.14
CA GLN A 51 -21.91 12.55 9.24
C GLN A 51 -20.38 12.43 9.21
N PHE A 52 -19.73 12.13 10.33
CA PHE A 52 -18.28 11.97 10.37
C PHE A 52 -17.85 10.75 9.56
N LYS A 53 -18.59 9.64 9.68
CA LYS A 53 -18.38 8.45 8.85
C LYS A 53 -18.55 8.74 7.36
N ALA A 54 -19.61 9.47 6.98
CA ALA A 54 -19.83 9.88 5.59
C ALA A 54 -18.67 10.73 5.05
N ILE A 55 -18.22 11.74 5.81
CA ILE A 55 -17.12 12.62 5.39
C ILE A 55 -15.78 11.87 5.31
N ILE A 56 -15.51 10.94 6.25
CA ILE A 56 -14.30 10.11 6.16
C ILE A 56 -14.39 9.14 4.99
N ALA A 57 -15.56 8.56 4.71
CA ALA A 57 -15.75 7.72 3.53
C ALA A 57 -15.52 8.53 2.24
N ASP A 58 -15.99 9.77 2.17
CA ASP A 58 -15.74 10.70 1.06
C ASP A 58 -14.26 11.11 0.95
N LYS A 59 -13.54 11.21 2.08
CA LYS A 59 -12.10 11.54 2.12
C LYS A 59 -11.21 10.33 1.80
N THR A 60 -11.66 9.13 2.18
CA THR A 60 -10.94 7.86 2.00
C THR A 60 -11.24 7.23 0.65
N THR A 61 -12.36 7.56 0.04
CA THR A 61 -12.44 7.57 -1.40
C THR A 61 -11.44 8.64 -1.82
N PRO A 62 -10.25 8.31 -2.34
CA PRO A 62 -9.55 9.33 -3.07
C PRO A 62 -10.56 9.72 -4.16
N THR A 63 -11.21 10.87 -4.03
CA THR A 63 -11.34 11.72 -5.19
C THR A 63 -9.90 11.83 -5.63
N PRO A 64 -9.46 11.11 -6.68
CA PRO A 64 -8.16 11.41 -7.22
C PRO A 64 -8.23 12.92 -7.39
N ALA A 65 -7.31 13.68 -6.75
CA ALA A 65 -6.93 14.94 -7.36
C ALA A 65 -6.87 14.60 -8.85
N PRO A 66 -7.65 15.26 -9.73
CA PRO A 66 -7.70 14.83 -11.11
C PRO A 66 -6.26 14.89 -11.61
N VAL A 67 -5.59 13.74 -11.54
CA VAL A 67 -4.76 13.24 -12.59
C VAL A 67 -5.69 13.45 -13.74
N ASP A 68 -5.32 14.35 -14.63
CA ASP A 68 -6.08 14.72 -15.79
C ASP A 68 -6.25 13.46 -16.65
N LEU A 69 -7.12 12.55 -16.21
CA LEU A 69 -7.54 11.34 -16.88
C LEU A 69 -8.44 11.74 -18.05
N SER A 70 -9.02 12.96 -17.98
CA SER A 70 -9.65 13.66 -19.10
C SER A 70 -8.70 13.70 -20.29
N SER A 71 -7.41 14.02 -20.12
CA SER A 71 -6.41 13.97 -21.20
C SER A 71 -6.13 12.58 -21.81
N TRP A 72 -6.69 11.50 -21.25
CA TRP A 72 -6.54 10.13 -21.76
C TRP A 72 -7.84 9.47 -22.23
N THR A 73 -9.00 9.92 -21.75
CA THR A 73 -10.30 9.44 -22.26
C THR A 73 -10.71 10.00 -23.63
N TYR A 74 -9.96 10.95 -24.20
CA TYR A 74 -10.28 11.52 -25.53
C TYR A 74 -10.24 10.51 -26.69
N LEU A 75 -9.60 9.34 -26.54
CA LEU A 75 -9.54 8.36 -27.64
C LEU A 75 -10.79 7.47 -27.77
N THR A 76 -11.60 7.32 -26.72
CA THR A 76 -12.82 6.47 -26.80
C THR A 76 -14.04 7.24 -27.29
N ALA A 77 -14.07 8.56 -27.14
CA ALA A 77 -15.20 9.39 -27.59
C ALA A 77 -15.20 9.64 -29.10
N GLN A 78 -14.06 9.49 -29.78
CA GLN A 78 -13.94 9.78 -31.22
C GLN A 78 -14.26 8.57 -32.12
N SER A 79 -14.36 7.35 -31.56
CA SER A 79 -14.71 6.14 -32.34
C SER A 79 -16.20 6.01 -32.67
N ASP A 80 -17.09 6.75 -32.01
CA ASP A 80 -18.55 6.72 -32.30
C ASP A 80 -19.00 7.81 -33.29
N ALA A 81 -18.10 8.72 -33.71
CA ALA A 81 -18.46 9.88 -34.53
C ALA A 81 -18.10 9.75 -36.03
N LEU A 82 -17.55 8.62 -36.48
CA LEU A 82 -17.18 8.43 -37.90
C LEU A 82 -17.84 7.17 -38.47
N GLY A 83 -19.14 7.29 -38.74
CA GLY A 83 -19.85 6.42 -39.66
C GLY A 83 -20.11 7.17 -40.96
N GLU A 84 -19.25 7.01 -41.96
CA GLU A 84 -19.60 6.98 -43.40
C GLU A 84 -18.36 6.59 -44.24
N PRO A 85 -18.38 5.49 -45.02
CA PRO A 85 -17.31 5.17 -45.96
C PRO A 85 -17.70 5.57 -47.40
N ASP A 86 -16.85 6.34 -48.06
CA ASP A 86 -16.81 6.52 -49.52
C ASP A 86 -15.33 6.45 -49.99
N PRO A 87 -15.01 6.13 -51.26
CA PRO A 87 -14.10 5.04 -51.54
C PRO A 87 -12.74 5.48 -52.09
N ALA A 88 -11.78 4.58 -51.91
CA ALA A 88 -10.52 4.33 -52.62
C ALA A 88 -9.90 5.44 -53.50
N PRO A 89 -8.56 5.54 -53.41
CA PRO A 89 -7.77 5.56 -54.63
C PRO A 89 -6.81 4.38 -54.77
N SER A 90 -6.68 4.02 -56.04
CA SER A 90 -5.83 3.02 -56.66
C SER A 90 -4.40 3.54 -56.91
N HIS A 91 -3.47 2.60 -57.11
CA HIS A 91 -2.10 2.71 -57.67
C HIS A 91 -1.02 3.18 -56.67
N ALA A 92 0.22 2.66 -56.68
CA ALA A 92 0.92 1.74 -57.59
C ALA A 92 2.09 1.06 -56.85
N ASP A 93 2.54 -0.03 -57.46
CA ASP A 93 3.76 -0.77 -57.18
C ASP A 93 5.02 0.10 -57.05
N THR A 94 5.90 -0.25 -56.12
CA THR A 94 7.34 0.00 -56.25
C THR A 94 8.10 -1.11 -55.51
N ASP A 95 8.64 -2.03 -56.31
CA ASP A 95 9.73 -2.93 -55.94
C ASP A 95 11.02 -2.12 -55.71
N ALA A 96 11.68 -2.32 -54.57
CA ALA A 96 13.11 -2.63 -54.48
C ALA A 96 13.56 -2.81 -53.01
N PRO A 97 14.44 -3.79 -52.71
CA PRO A 97 14.95 -4.05 -51.38
C PRO A 97 16.27 -3.31 -51.14
N THR A 98 16.29 -2.43 -50.14
CA THR A 98 17.52 -1.83 -49.62
C THR A 98 17.69 -2.27 -48.17
N GLU A 99 18.70 -3.11 -47.93
CA GLU A 99 19.21 -3.46 -46.60
C GLU A 99 19.53 -2.19 -45.80
N PRO A 100 19.02 -2.03 -44.57
CA PRO A 100 19.64 -1.14 -43.61
C PRO A 100 20.67 -1.91 -42.79
N ALA A 101 21.88 -1.37 -42.86
CA ALA A 101 23.02 -1.67 -42.03
C ALA A 101 22.67 -1.89 -40.55
N ALA A 102 23.33 -2.89 -39.97
CA ALA A 102 23.37 -3.17 -38.55
C ALA A 102 23.95 -1.98 -37.78
N GLY A 103 23.07 -1.06 -37.39
CA GLY A 103 23.33 -0.12 -36.30
C GLY A 103 23.06 -0.85 -34.99
N ASP A 104 24.12 -1.16 -34.25
CA ASP A 104 24.09 -1.52 -32.83
C ASP A 104 23.56 -0.32 -32.01
N GLY A 105 22.26 -0.07 -32.14
CA GLY A 105 21.50 0.82 -31.28
C GLY A 105 21.31 0.13 -29.95
N GLN A 106 22.33 0.20 -29.08
CA GLN A 106 22.19 -0.08 -27.67
C GLN A 106 21.14 0.90 -27.09
N HIS A 107 19.88 0.48 -27.14
CA HIS A 107 18.76 1.23 -26.58
C HIS A 107 19.02 1.49 -25.08
N PRO A 108 19.08 2.74 -24.63
CA PRO A 108 19.36 3.11 -23.23
C PRO A 108 18.28 2.65 -22.23
N TRP A 109 17.20 2.05 -22.72
CA TRP A 109 16.02 1.61 -21.97
C TRP A 109 16.20 0.30 -21.18
N ARG A 110 17.35 -0.38 -21.28
CA ARG A 110 17.64 -1.60 -20.52
C ARG A 110 18.58 -1.37 -19.34
N ARG A 111 18.26 -0.43 -18.45
CA ARG A 111 18.83 -0.48 -17.10
C ARG A 111 17.88 -1.32 -16.23
N PRO A 112 18.29 -2.51 -15.76
CA PRO A 112 17.44 -3.37 -14.95
C PRO A 112 17.09 -2.66 -13.63
N LEU A 113 15.83 -2.24 -13.54
CA LEU A 113 15.17 -1.59 -12.38
C LEU A 113 15.21 -2.41 -11.08
N ALA A 114 15.64 -3.67 -11.13
CA ALA A 114 15.74 -4.57 -9.98
C ALA A 114 16.68 -4.06 -8.86
N LEU A 115 17.63 -3.17 -9.17
CA LEU A 115 18.64 -2.73 -8.20
C LEU A 115 18.13 -1.77 -7.10
N SER A 116 17.00 -1.08 -7.26
CA SER A 116 16.60 -0.07 -6.27
C SER A 116 15.95 -0.62 -5.01
N ILE A 117 15.16 -1.70 -5.13
CA ILE A 117 14.50 -2.31 -3.96
C ILE A 117 15.48 -3.22 -3.23
N ALA A 118 16.25 -4.02 -3.97
CA ALA A 118 17.33 -4.83 -3.41
C ALA A 118 18.36 -3.96 -2.67
N GLY A 119 18.75 -2.81 -3.23
CA GLY A 119 19.65 -1.86 -2.58
C GLY A 119 19.11 -1.31 -1.25
N LEU A 120 17.80 -1.08 -1.14
CA LEU A 120 17.17 -0.63 0.13
C LEU A 120 17.23 -1.72 1.20
N PHE A 121 17.01 -2.99 0.83
CA PHE A 121 17.10 -4.11 1.76
C PHE A 121 18.55 -4.50 2.11
N LEU A 122 19.50 -4.29 1.21
CA LEU A 122 20.92 -4.61 1.44
C LEU A 122 21.51 -3.70 2.53
N VAL A 123 21.16 -2.42 2.55
CA VAL A 123 21.54 -1.51 3.66
C VAL A 123 20.89 -1.93 4.99
N LEU A 124 19.68 -2.49 4.96
CA LEU A 124 19.00 -3.03 6.15
C LEU A 124 19.66 -4.34 6.66
N GLY A 125 20.14 -5.19 5.74
CA GLY A 125 20.74 -6.49 6.05
C GLY A 125 22.14 -6.40 6.68
N VAL A 126 22.93 -5.38 6.32
CA VAL A 126 24.31 -5.21 6.84
C VAL A 126 24.32 -4.99 8.37
N GLN A 127 23.30 -4.36 8.96
CA GLN A 127 23.24 -4.19 10.42
C GLN A 127 22.83 -5.46 11.17
N LEU A 128 22.13 -6.39 10.52
CA LEU A 128 21.76 -7.67 11.13
C LEU A 128 22.93 -8.66 11.05
N ALA A 129 23.63 -8.79 9.91
CA ALA A 129 24.62 -9.85 9.69
C ALA A 129 25.88 -9.78 10.58
N ALA A 130 26.29 -8.61 11.08
CA ALA A 130 27.58 -8.43 11.74
C ALA A 130 27.63 -8.80 13.24
N SER A 131 26.54 -9.30 13.85
CA SER A 131 26.43 -9.41 15.31
C SER A 131 26.13 -10.83 15.85
N GLY A 132 26.51 -11.88 15.13
CA GLY A 132 26.46 -13.26 15.65
C GLY A 132 27.63 -13.59 16.60
N PRO A 133 27.40 -14.15 17.80
CA PRO A 133 28.47 -14.73 18.61
C PRO A 133 29.00 -16.00 17.94
N ARG A 134 30.34 -16.13 17.85
CA ARG A 134 30.94 -17.44 17.58
C ARG A 134 30.52 -18.40 18.72
N PRO A 135 30.03 -19.59 18.42
CA PRO A 135 29.69 -20.56 19.46
C PRO A 135 30.92 -20.81 20.36
N PRO A 136 30.77 -20.82 21.70
CA PRO A 136 31.90 -20.98 22.63
C PRO A 136 32.60 -22.34 22.53
N TRP A 137 32.08 -23.29 21.74
CA TRP A 137 32.72 -24.58 21.49
C TRP A 137 33.82 -24.55 20.42
N SER A 138 34.00 -23.44 19.67
CA SER A 138 35.10 -23.33 18.69
C SER A 138 36.43 -22.83 19.27
N SER A 139 36.49 -22.54 20.56
CA SER A 139 37.73 -22.17 21.29
C SER A 139 38.11 -23.24 22.31
N GLY A 140 38.18 -24.49 21.84
CA GLY A 140 38.77 -25.60 22.58
C GLY A 140 40.25 -25.76 22.24
N THR A 141 41.10 -24.90 22.80
CA THR A 141 42.52 -25.24 22.99
C THR A 141 42.92 -24.78 24.39
N GLY A 142 43.37 -25.74 25.18
CA GLY A 142 43.47 -25.67 26.62
C GLY A 142 44.38 -24.58 27.17
N ALA A 143 44.02 -24.10 28.36
CA ALA A 143 44.97 -23.70 29.38
C ALA A 143 44.33 -24.00 30.75
N VAL A 144 44.55 -25.24 31.18
CA VAL A 144 44.48 -25.62 32.59
C VAL A 144 45.57 -24.83 33.31
N THR A 145 45.20 -23.94 34.24
CA THR A 145 45.98 -23.68 35.47
C THR A 145 45.16 -22.82 36.43
N GLY A 146 45.11 -23.25 37.70
CA GLY A 146 45.25 -22.33 38.82
C GLY A 146 44.02 -22.07 39.67
N SER A 147 43.85 -22.93 40.68
CA SER A 147 43.00 -22.73 41.86
C SER A 147 43.21 -21.37 42.55
N ARG A 148 42.13 -20.77 43.06
CA ARG A 148 42.20 -19.92 44.26
C ARG A 148 40.89 -20.01 45.07
N PRO A 149 40.94 -20.41 46.35
CA PRO A 149 39.77 -20.40 47.23
C PRO A 149 39.67 -19.08 47.98
N GLY A 150 38.44 -18.72 48.34
CA GLY A 150 38.16 -17.80 49.45
C GLY A 150 37.62 -16.44 49.04
N GLN A 151 36.30 -16.32 48.93
CA GLN A 151 35.64 -15.11 49.40
C GLN A 151 34.25 -15.41 49.96
N THR A 152 34.17 -15.25 51.28
CA THR A 152 33.02 -15.26 52.17
C THR A 152 31.93 -14.29 51.73
N GLN A 153 30.71 -14.80 51.61
CA GLN A 153 29.47 -14.05 51.40
C GLN A 153 28.64 -14.08 52.69
N PRO A 154 28.30 -12.94 53.31
CA PRO A 154 27.36 -12.92 54.42
C PRO A 154 25.91 -12.70 53.96
N ALA A 155 25.07 -13.64 54.42
CA ALA A 155 23.71 -13.53 54.96
C ALA A 155 22.71 -12.49 54.39
N ALA A 156 21.70 -13.05 53.71
CA ALA A 156 20.27 -13.00 54.05
C ALA A 156 19.68 -11.71 54.68
N GLY A 157 18.82 -11.05 53.91
CA GLY A 157 17.71 -10.21 54.38
C GLY A 157 16.39 -10.67 53.74
N PRO A 158 15.26 -10.71 54.46
CA PRO A 158 14.05 -11.41 54.04
C PRO A 158 13.12 -10.58 53.15
N ALA A 159 12.52 -11.30 52.20
CA ALA A 159 11.14 -11.22 51.69
C ALA A 159 10.31 -9.94 51.94
N ALA A 160 9.96 -9.26 50.84
CA ALA A 160 8.68 -8.57 50.71
C ALA A 160 8.05 -8.98 49.36
N ALA A 161 7.03 -9.82 49.45
CA ALA A 161 6.19 -10.24 48.34
C ALA A 161 5.19 -9.12 48.02
N ASN A 162 5.09 -8.73 46.74
CA ASN A 162 3.97 -7.95 46.21
C ASN A 162 3.60 -8.48 44.81
N PRO A 163 2.66 -9.44 44.71
CA PRO A 163 2.04 -9.75 43.43
C PRO A 163 0.77 -8.90 43.27
N ASN A 164 0.88 -7.80 42.53
CA ASN A 164 -0.30 -7.14 41.96
C ASN A 164 -0.32 -7.43 40.45
N VAL A 165 -0.73 -8.66 40.13
CA VAL A 165 -1.02 -9.09 38.76
C VAL A 165 -2.50 -8.80 38.52
N VAL A 166 -2.76 -7.75 37.74
CA VAL A 166 -4.09 -7.49 37.19
C VAL A 166 -4.25 -8.38 35.96
N SER A 167 -4.96 -9.50 36.13
CA SER A 167 -5.44 -10.33 35.03
C SER A 167 -6.54 -9.60 34.26
N LEU A 168 -6.23 -9.12 33.05
CA LEU A 168 -7.22 -8.79 32.03
C LEU A 168 -7.32 -9.96 31.05
N ALA A 169 -8.01 -11.01 31.47
CA ALA A 169 -8.46 -12.07 30.58
C ALA A 169 -9.89 -11.74 30.13
N SER A 170 -10.03 -10.99 29.04
CA SER A 170 -11.27 -10.99 28.24
C SER A 170 -11.11 -12.03 27.13
N SER A 171 -11.47 -13.27 27.45
CA SER A 171 -11.69 -14.31 26.45
C SER A 171 -13.04 -14.08 25.79
N THR A 172 -13.06 -13.41 24.64
CA THR A 172 -14.21 -13.51 23.74
C THR A 172 -14.06 -14.82 22.97
N SER A 173 -14.54 -15.91 23.56
CA SER A 173 -14.76 -17.16 22.84
C SER A 173 -15.87 -16.92 21.83
N TRP A 174 -15.52 -16.84 20.56
CA TRP A 174 -16.47 -17.03 19.48
C TRP A 174 -16.76 -18.53 19.42
N GLY A 175 -17.75 -18.94 20.23
CA GLY A 175 -18.35 -20.25 20.14
C GLY A 175 -18.95 -20.40 18.76
N GLY A 176 -18.58 -21.50 18.10
CA GLY A 176 -19.28 -21.98 16.92
C GLY A 176 -20.68 -22.37 17.33
N GLU A 177 -21.66 -21.79 16.64
CA GLU A 177 -22.99 -22.34 16.53
C GLU A 177 -23.16 -22.71 15.06
N ASP A 178 -23.09 -24.02 14.82
CA ASP A 178 -23.60 -24.69 13.63
C ASP A 178 -25.12 -24.43 13.56
N GLU A 179 -25.51 -23.31 12.97
CA GLU A 179 -26.90 -23.11 12.54
C GLU A 179 -27.11 -23.79 11.18
N ALA A 180 -27.59 -25.03 11.28
CA ALA A 180 -28.26 -25.75 10.22
C ALA A 180 -29.44 -24.91 9.72
N TRP A 181 -29.29 -24.28 8.55
CA TRP A 181 -30.39 -23.64 7.85
C TRP A 181 -31.36 -24.72 7.37
N ARG A 182 -32.46 -24.76 8.10
CA ARG A 182 -33.71 -25.48 7.86
C ARG A 182 -34.34 -24.91 6.59
N ASP A 183 -34.67 -25.79 5.65
CA ASP A 183 -35.59 -25.51 4.55
C ASP A 183 -36.99 -25.30 5.14
N ASP A 184 -37.35 -24.06 5.47
CA ASP A 184 -38.75 -23.68 5.72
C ASP A 184 -39.32 -23.01 4.46
N GLU A 185 -40.12 -23.83 3.80
CA GLU A 185 -41.09 -23.53 2.74
C GLU A 185 -42.00 -22.38 3.19
N TYR A 186 -41.73 -21.17 2.69
CA TYR A 186 -42.60 -20.01 2.91
C TYR A 186 -43.66 -19.94 1.81
N ASP A 187 -44.90 -20.22 2.23
CA ASP A 187 -46.13 -20.00 1.48
C ASP A 187 -46.22 -18.57 0.91
N ALA A 188 -46.50 -18.54 -0.39
CA ALA A 188 -46.75 -17.34 -1.16
C ALA A 188 -48.21 -16.89 -1.03
N ASP A 189 -48.54 -16.03 -0.05
CA ASP A 189 -49.60 -15.03 -0.24
C ASP A 189 -49.55 -13.94 0.84
N SER A 190 -48.79 -12.87 0.58
CA SER A 190 -48.93 -11.61 1.31
C SER A 190 -48.51 -10.45 0.44
N ALA A 191 -49.49 -9.88 -0.24
CA ALA A 191 -49.38 -8.62 -0.96
C ALA A 191 -49.02 -7.49 0.00
N ALA A 192 -47.71 -7.22 0.14
CA ALA A 192 -47.21 -6.06 0.84
C ALA A 192 -47.52 -4.77 0.05
N PRO A 193 -47.97 -3.69 0.71
CA PRO A 193 -48.24 -2.42 0.06
C PRO A 193 -46.93 -1.80 -0.46
N GLN A 194 -46.86 -1.55 -1.76
CA GLN A 194 -45.68 -0.92 -2.36
C GLN A 194 -45.44 0.48 -1.77
N PRO A 195 -44.20 0.80 -1.34
CA PRO A 195 -43.87 2.13 -0.87
C PRO A 195 -43.92 3.12 -2.04
N LYS A 196 -44.73 4.17 -1.90
CA LYS A 196 -44.73 5.34 -2.78
C LYS A 196 -43.33 5.96 -2.80
N VAL A 197 -42.58 5.72 -3.87
CA VAL A 197 -41.27 6.35 -4.11
C VAL A 197 -41.51 7.83 -4.41
N VAL A 198 -41.14 8.69 -3.46
CA VAL A 198 -41.10 10.14 -3.66
C VAL A 198 -39.97 10.43 -4.64
N ALA A 199 -40.33 10.88 -5.85
CA ALA A 199 -39.38 11.24 -6.89
C ALA A 199 -38.50 12.40 -6.44
N LEU A 200 -37.23 12.10 -6.13
CA LEU A 200 -36.20 13.11 -5.90
C LEU A 200 -35.96 13.89 -7.21
N PRO A 201 -35.80 15.22 -7.14
CA PRO A 201 -35.53 16.04 -8.32
C PRO A 201 -34.23 15.58 -8.98
N LYS A 202 -34.29 15.30 -10.30
CA LYS A 202 -33.12 14.97 -11.12
C LYS A 202 -32.08 16.08 -10.98
N ALA A 203 -30.86 15.71 -10.62
CA ALA A 203 -29.74 16.65 -10.57
C ALA A 203 -29.52 17.28 -11.96
N PRO A 204 -29.25 18.59 -12.04
CA PRO A 204 -28.99 19.26 -13.31
C PRO A 204 -27.73 18.67 -13.95
N SER A 205 -27.85 18.22 -15.20
CA SER A 205 -26.72 17.74 -15.98
C SER A 205 -25.73 18.87 -16.20
N LEU A 206 -24.54 18.77 -15.61
CA LEU A 206 -23.45 19.71 -15.84
C LEU A 206 -22.97 19.55 -17.29
N LYS A 207 -23.14 20.58 -18.10
CA LYS A 207 -22.61 20.63 -19.46
C LYS A 207 -21.09 20.76 -19.38
N LEU A 208 -20.36 19.73 -19.79
CA LEU A 208 -18.89 19.66 -19.82
C LEU A 208 -18.25 20.91 -20.45
N ALA A 209 -18.88 21.48 -21.50
CA ALA A 209 -18.42 22.71 -22.15
C ALA A 209 -18.34 23.96 -21.24
N ALA A 210 -19.07 23.99 -20.12
CA ALA A 210 -19.02 25.11 -19.17
C ALA A 210 -17.95 24.94 -18.07
N LEU A 211 -17.45 23.72 -17.87
CA LEU A 211 -16.34 23.46 -16.94
C LEU A 211 -14.99 23.76 -17.59
N GLU A 212 -14.87 23.52 -18.89
CA GLU A 212 -13.65 23.79 -19.68
C GLU A 212 -13.32 25.29 -19.75
N SER A 213 -14.33 26.16 -19.78
CA SER A 213 -14.15 27.61 -19.83
C SER A 213 -13.88 28.27 -18.47
N ALA A 214 -14.04 27.52 -17.36
CA ALA A 214 -13.97 28.05 -16.00
C ALA A 214 -12.63 27.80 -15.29
N LEU A 215 -11.65 27.16 -15.94
CA LEU A 215 -10.29 26.96 -15.43
C LEU A 215 -9.35 28.07 -15.98
N PRO A 216 -9.10 29.17 -15.24
CA PRO A 216 -8.20 30.22 -15.68
C PRO A 216 -6.77 29.82 -15.31
N GLY A 217 -6.00 29.34 -16.29
CA GLY A 217 -4.60 28.96 -16.08
C GLY A 217 -4.00 28.01 -17.10
N ALA A 218 -4.80 27.33 -17.92
CA ALA A 218 -4.32 26.49 -19.02
C ALA A 218 -4.03 27.32 -20.31
N ALA A 219 -3.43 28.50 -20.15
CA ALA A 219 -3.08 29.40 -21.25
C ALA A 219 -1.68 29.08 -21.85
N GLY A 220 -1.35 27.80 -21.93
CA GLY A 220 -0.46 27.28 -22.97
C GLY A 220 -1.36 26.50 -23.89
N ALA A 221 -1.55 26.98 -25.12
CA ALA A 221 -2.34 26.27 -26.13
C ALA A 221 -1.91 24.79 -26.14
N PRO A 222 -2.83 23.82 -26.07
CA PRO A 222 -2.47 22.45 -26.38
C PRO A 222 -1.94 22.52 -27.81
N GLU A 223 -0.63 22.26 -27.98
CA GLU A 223 -0.06 22.08 -29.31
C GLU A 223 -0.99 21.15 -30.07
N GLU A 224 -1.38 21.63 -31.26
CA GLU A 224 -2.23 20.97 -32.23
C GLU A 224 -1.89 19.48 -32.22
N SER A 225 -2.87 18.71 -31.76
CA SER A 225 -2.73 17.32 -31.32
C SER A 225 -1.84 16.52 -32.26
N ASP A 226 -0.63 16.22 -31.81
CA ASP A 226 0.17 15.13 -32.35
C ASP A 226 -0.77 13.93 -32.46
N ALA A 227 -1.07 13.51 -33.69
CA ALA A 227 -1.83 12.30 -33.96
C ALA A 227 -1.28 11.20 -33.05
N PRO A 228 -2.13 10.31 -32.48
CA PRO A 228 -1.71 9.35 -31.45
C PRO A 228 -0.59 8.45 -31.99
N THR A 229 0.65 8.90 -31.79
CA THR A 229 1.84 8.21 -32.25
C THR A 229 2.17 7.13 -31.24
N VAL A 230 2.76 6.05 -31.73
CA VAL A 230 3.22 4.95 -30.86
C VAL A 230 4.29 5.45 -29.88
N GLU A 231 5.11 6.41 -30.28
CA GLU A 231 6.10 7.06 -29.42
C GLU A 231 5.42 7.85 -28.29
N GLY A 232 4.37 8.61 -28.62
CA GLY A 232 3.54 9.30 -27.64
C GLY A 232 2.87 8.34 -26.65
N LEU A 233 2.47 7.14 -27.08
CA LEU A 233 1.90 6.13 -26.19
C LEU A 233 2.96 5.52 -25.25
N LEU A 234 4.16 5.25 -25.75
CA LEU A 234 5.26 4.69 -24.96
C LEU A 234 5.81 5.66 -23.91
N SER A 235 5.95 6.94 -24.27
CA SER A 235 6.40 7.99 -23.33
C SER A 235 5.40 8.13 -22.17
N ARG A 236 4.12 8.12 -22.51
CA ARG A 236 2.98 8.10 -21.58
C ARG A 236 2.96 6.88 -20.66
N GLN A 237 3.18 5.67 -21.20
CA GLN A 237 3.29 4.44 -20.40
C GLN A 237 4.44 4.56 -19.40
N THR A 238 5.62 4.98 -19.86
CA THR A 238 6.82 5.14 -19.03
C THR A 238 6.58 6.13 -17.89
N ALA A 239 6.03 7.30 -18.19
CA ALA A 239 5.70 8.31 -17.19
C ALA A 239 4.68 7.81 -16.15
N ALA A 240 3.69 7.01 -16.56
CA ALA A 240 2.72 6.43 -15.65
C ALA A 240 3.36 5.42 -14.67
N PHE A 241 4.25 4.55 -15.16
CA PHE A 241 5.00 3.62 -14.30
C PHE A 241 5.93 4.37 -13.33
N GLU A 242 6.64 5.39 -13.80
CA GLU A 242 7.51 6.22 -12.96
C GLU A 242 6.70 6.90 -11.83
N ALA A 243 5.57 7.53 -12.16
CA ALA A 243 4.70 8.14 -11.17
C ALA A 243 4.12 7.12 -10.18
N ALA A 244 3.75 5.91 -10.62
CA ALA A 244 3.30 4.84 -9.72
C ALA A 244 4.42 4.41 -8.76
N ARG A 245 5.65 4.29 -9.27
CA ARG A 245 6.84 3.91 -8.49
C ARG A 245 7.22 4.97 -7.47
N GLU A 246 7.20 6.25 -7.83
CA GLU A 246 7.47 7.35 -6.91
C GLU A 246 6.47 7.38 -5.74
N ARG A 247 5.18 7.15 -6.03
CA ARG A 247 4.13 7.02 -4.99
C ARG A 247 4.41 5.85 -4.06
N MET A 248 4.80 4.69 -4.59
CA MET A 248 5.19 3.54 -3.78
C MET A 248 6.38 3.88 -2.88
N ILE A 249 7.46 4.42 -3.44
CA ILE A 249 8.68 4.79 -2.68
C ILE A 249 8.34 5.78 -1.58
N THR A 250 7.51 6.79 -1.87
CA THR A 250 7.05 7.77 -0.89
C THR A 250 6.24 7.08 0.21
N GLY A 251 5.33 6.18 -0.15
CA GLY A 251 4.57 5.35 0.81
C GLY A 251 5.48 4.50 1.71
N LEU A 252 6.52 3.88 1.15
CA LEU A 252 7.49 3.09 1.94
C LEU A 252 8.27 3.96 2.94
N ARG A 253 8.57 5.22 2.59
CA ARG A 253 9.18 6.20 3.51
C ARG A 253 8.21 6.61 4.62
N VAL A 254 6.94 6.86 4.29
CA VAL A 254 5.88 7.17 5.27
C VAL A 254 5.66 6.00 6.23
N ALA A 255 5.67 4.77 5.71
CA ALA A 255 5.65 3.54 6.50
C ALA A 255 6.94 3.30 7.31
N ARG A 256 7.95 4.17 7.15
CA ARG A 256 9.26 4.13 7.82
C ARG A 256 9.95 2.78 7.69
N LEU A 257 9.84 2.15 6.52
CA LEU A 257 10.43 0.83 6.27
C LEU A 257 11.96 0.84 6.50
N ASN A 258 12.62 1.97 6.19
CA ASN A 258 14.05 2.18 6.46
C ASN A 258 14.41 2.28 7.95
N GLN A 259 13.44 2.44 8.84
CA GLN A 259 13.62 2.52 10.30
C GLN A 259 12.98 1.32 11.02
N LEU A 260 12.56 0.28 10.30
CA LEU A 260 11.83 -0.85 10.86
C LEU A 260 12.59 -1.54 12.01
N PHE A 261 13.91 -1.63 11.88
CA PHE A 261 14.80 -2.22 12.88
C PHE A 261 15.63 -1.20 13.66
N ALA A 262 15.19 0.07 13.69
CA ALA A 262 15.84 1.06 14.54
C ALA A 262 15.70 0.63 16.02
N PRO A 263 16.72 0.85 16.88
CA PRO A 263 16.66 0.42 18.29
C PRO A 263 15.41 0.92 19.03
N SER A 264 14.95 2.13 18.73
CA SER A 264 13.72 2.71 19.30
C SER A 264 12.43 2.00 18.88
N ARG A 265 12.44 1.27 17.77
CA ARG A 265 11.31 0.46 17.25
C ARG A 265 11.38 -1.00 17.70
N LEU A 266 12.47 -1.40 18.32
CA LEU A 266 12.62 -2.75 18.86
C LEU A 266 12.54 -2.76 20.38
N THR A 267 12.05 -1.69 21.00
CA THR A 267 11.81 -1.64 22.44
C THR A 267 10.62 -2.53 22.83
N PRO A 268 10.69 -3.22 23.97
CA PRO A 268 9.57 -4.02 24.49
C PRO A 268 8.30 -3.20 24.73
N ASP A 269 8.45 -1.91 25.06
CA ASP A 269 7.39 -0.99 25.47
C ASP A 269 6.51 -0.50 24.30
N GLY A 270 6.27 -1.35 23.30
CA GLY A 270 5.37 -1.08 22.17
C GLY A 270 6.05 -0.69 20.85
N GLY A 271 7.38 -0.51 20.83
CA GLY A 271 8.11 -0.22 19.60
C GLY A 271 7.88 -1.29 18.52
N VAL A 272 7.87 -2.56 18.92
CA VAL A 272 7.66 -3.69 17.99
C VAL A 272 6.29 -3.64 17.33
N THR A 273 5.24 -3.25 18.07
CA THR A 273 3.89 -3.07 17.51
C THR A 273 3.87 -1.99 16.43
N GLU A 274 4.55 -0.87 16.67
CA GLU A 274 4.67 0.19 15.67
C GLU A 274 5.48 -0.26 14.44
N ALA A 275 6.52 -1.07 14.63
CA ALA A 275 7.28 -1.66 13.53
C ALA A 275 6.38 -2.57 12.68
N ARG A 276 5.57 -3.43 13.31
CA ARG A 276 4.61 -4.29 12.59
C ARG A 276 3.57 -3.48 11.82
N LEU A 277 3.06 -2.39 12.41
CA LEU A 277 2.15 -1.48 11.73
C LEU A 277 2.82 -0.80 10.52
N GLY A 278 4.08 -0.37 10.66
CA GLY A 278 4.87 0.16 9.55
C GLY A 278 5.05 -0.86 8.42
N LEU A 279 5.39 -2.10 8.76
CA LEU A 279 5.52 -3.19 7.78
C LEU A 279 4.20 -3.49 7.05
N ALA A 280 3.07 -3.52 7.76
CA ALA A 280 1.74 -3.70 7.16
C ALA A 280 1.38 -2.52 6.23
N GLY A 281 1.76 -1.30 6.59
CA GLY A 281 1.65 -0.13 5.72
C GLY A 281 2.48 -0.30 4.44
N ALA A 282 3.74 -0.71 4.58
CA ALA A 282 4.64 -0.96 3.45
C ALA A 282 4.09 -2.06 2.51
N SER A 283 3.59 -3.18 3.06
CA SER A 283 3.01 -4.26 2.25
C SER A 283 1.77 -3.78 1.48
N ASN A 284 0.95 -2.92 2.08
CA ASN A 284 -0.19 -2.34 1.38
C ASN A 284 0.24 -1.45 0.21
N PHE A 285 1.27 -0.61 0.37
CA PHE A 285 1.79 0.22 -0.73
C PHE A 285 2.36 -0.62 -1.88
N ILE A 286 3.08 -1.71 -1.59
CA ILE A 286 3.57 -2.65 -2.62
C ILE A 286 2.40 -3.28 -3.37
N ARG A 287 1.35 -3.71 -2.64
CA ARG A 287 0.14 -4.28 -3.26
C ARG A 287 -0.55 -3.29 -4.19
N VAL A 288 -0.76 -2.05 -3.73
CA VAL A 288 -1.39 -0.98 -4.52
C VAL A 288 -0.55 -0.68 -5.77
N TYR A 289 0.77 -0.62 -5.64
CA TYR A 289 1.66 -0.43 -6.79
C TYR A 289 1.48 -1.52 -7.86
N ARG A 290 1.48 -2.80 -7.48
CA ARG A 290 1.28 -3.91 -8.43
C ARG A 290 -0.09 -3.91 -9.10
N GLN A 291 -1.12 -3.47 -8.37
CA GLN A 291 -2.44 -3.25 -8.96
C GLN A 291 -2.39 -2.14 -10.02
N GLN A 292 -1.71 -1.04 -9.72
CA GLN A 292 -1.51 0.07 -10.67
C GLN A 292 -0.71 -0.37 -11.90
N GLU A 293 0.37 -1.15 -11.76
CA GLU A 293 1.09 -1.70 -12.92
C GLU A 293 0.18 -2.48 -13.86
N THR A 294 -0.74 -3.27 -13.30
CA THR A 294 -1.69 -4.08 -14.09
C THR A 294 -2.72 -3.21 -14.81
N LEU A 295 -3.17 -2.13 -14.16
CA LEU A 295 -4.10 -1.16 -14.76
C LEU A 295 -3.42 -0.35 -15.87
N ILE A 296 -2.21 0.15 -15.64
CA ILE A 296 -1.42 0.89 -16.64
C ILE A 296 -1.17 0.02 -17.87
N GLU A 297 -0.77 -1.25 -17.66
CA GLU A 297 -0.55 -2.18 -18.77
C GLU A 297 -1.83 -2.45 -19.55
N LYS A 298 -2.95 -2.70 -18.86
CA LYS A 298 -4.24 -2.93 -19.52
C LYS A 298 -4.64 -1.72 -20.37
N GLN A 299 -4.54 -0.50 -19.82
CA GLN A 299 -4.85 0.73 -20.54
C GLN A 299 -3.94 0.92 -21.76
N PHE A 300 -2.64 0.65 -21.61
CA PHE A 300 -1.70 0.70 -22.72
C PHE A 300 -2.08 -0.28 -23.84
N GLN A 301 -2.42 -1.52 -23.50
CA GLN A 301 -2.86 -2.54 -24.47
C GLN A 301 -4.15 -2.12 -25.19
N ASP A 302 -5.11 -1.55 -24.46
CA ASP A 302 -6.35 -1.05 -25.03
C ASP A 302 -6.07 0.10 -26.03
N SER A 303 -5.27 1.10 -25.65
CA SER A 303 -4.87 2.21 -26.53
C SER A 303 -4.05 1.75 -27.73
N PHE A 304 -3.11 0.82 -27.54
CA PHE A 304 -2.31 0.25 -28.62
C PHE A 304 -3.19 -0.51 -29.62
N SER A 305 -4.23 -1.21 -29.16
CA SER A 305 -5.16 -1.92 -30.04
C SER A 305 -5.93 -0.96 -30.97
N VAL A 306 -6.27 0.24 -30.49
CA VAL A 306 -6.94 1.28 -31.28
C VAL A 306 -5.97 1.89 -32.29
N ILE A 307 -4.78 2.28 -31.84
CA ILE A 307 -3.74 2.89 -32.70
C ILE A 307 -3.28 1.92 -33.80
N SER A 308 -3.09 0.64 -33.47
CA SER A 308 -2.66 -0.37 -34.45
C SER A 308 -3.73 -0.63 -35.51
N LYS A 309 -5.03 -0.61 -35.15
CA LYS A 309 -6.13 -0.70 -36.12
C LYS A 309 -6.20 0.53 -37.01
N GLN A 310 -6.13 1.73 -36.44
CA GLN A 310 -6.17 3.00 -37.18
C GLN A 310 -5.03 3.12 -38.19
N ASN A 311 -3.84 2.63 -37.85
CA ASN A 311 -2.67 2.66 -38.73
C ASN A 311 -2.56 1.44 -39.66
N GLY A 312 -3.56 0.53 -39.68
CA GLY A 312 -3.55 -0.64 -40.57
C GLY A 312 -2.40 -1.62 -40.32
N TRP A 313 -1.97 -1.79 -39.06
CA TRP A 313 -0.81 -2.63 -38.75
C TRP A 313 -1.08 -4.12 -39.05
N PRO A 314 -0.11 -4.85 -39.64
CA PRO A 314 -0.26 -6.27 -39.88
C PRO A 314 -0.27 -7.06 -38.55
N ALA A 315 -1.09 -8.11 -38.47
CA ALA A 315 -1.25 -8.93 -37.25
C ALA A 315 0.08 -9.48 -36.69
N LYS A 316 1.07 -9.76 -37.56
CA LYS A 316 2.40 -10.21 -37.14
C LYS A 316 3.16 -9.12 -36.38
N ALA A 317 3.03 -7.84 -36.76
CA ALA A 317 3.64 -6.72 -36.06
C ALA A 317 2.98 -6.50 -34.69
N VAL A 318 1.64 -6.59 -34.63
CA VAL A 318 0.88 -6.50 -33.36
C VAL A 318 1.29 -7.62 -32.39
N ARG A 319 1.41 -8.87 -32.87
CA ARG A 319 1.87 -9.99 -32.03
C ARG A 319 3.29 -9.79 -31.51
N ARG A 320 4.21 -9.33 -32.37
CA ARG A 320 5.61 -9.04 -31.99
C ARG A 320 5.68 -7.92 -30.95
N TRP A 321 4.78 -6.95 -31.04
CA TRP A 321 4.70 -5.86 -30.06
C TRP A 321 4.18 -6.36 -28.72
N ASN A 322 3.08 -7.12 -28.71
CA ASN A 322 2.49 -7.68 -27.49
C ASN A 322 3.39 -8.72 -26.81
N SER A 323 4.34 -9.33 -27.54
CA SER A 323 5.34 -10.23 -26.96
C SER A 323 6.53 -9.51 -26.31
N LYS A 324 6.65 -8.19 -26.42
CA LYS A 324 7.71 -7.46 -25.71
C LYS A 324 7.47 -7.57 -24.21
N ASP A 325 8.53 -7.87 -23.46
CA ASP A 325 8.47 -7.83 -22.00
C ASP A 325 7.99 -6.44 -21.56
N GLY A 326 6.82 -6.41 -20.90
CA GLY A 326 6.29 -5.17 -20.34
C GLY A 326 7.19 -4.63 -19.23
N LEU A 327 6.99 -3.38 -18.86
CA LEU A 327 7.67 -2.71 -17.74
C LEU A 327 7.29 -3.28 -16.35
N ARG A 328 6.55 -4.38 -16.30
CA ARG A 328 6.02 -4.98 -15.08
C ARG A 328 7.12 -5.64 -14.25
N GLU A 329 6.91 -5.65 -12.94
CA GLU A 329 7.71 -6.46 -12.03
C GLU A 329 7.67 -7.94 -12.46
N SER A 330 8.85 -8.58 -12.56
CA SER A 330 8.92 -10.01 -12.85
C SER A 330 8.16 -10.79 -11.76
N PRO A 331 7.36 -11.83 -12.12
CA PRO A 331 6.61 -12.61 -11.14
C PRO A 331 7.52 -13.25 -10.07
N THR A 332 8.76 -13.56 -10.44
CA THR A 332 9.78 -14.07 -9.52
C THR A 332 10.12 -13.02 -8.45
N LEU A 333 10.46 -11.80 -8.85
CA LEU A 333 10.73 -10.68 -7.96
C LEU A 333 9.51 -10.34 -7.09
N ALA A 334 8.32 -10.42 -7.68
CA ALA A 334 7.08 -10.18 -6.96
C ALA A 334 6.87 -11.19 -5.81
N SER A 335 7.15 -12.46 -6.08
CA SER A 335 7.08 -13.55 -5.11
C SER A 335 8.16 -13.42 -4.02
N LEU A 336 9.41 -13.12 -4.40
CA LEU A 336 10.53 -12.94 -3.47
C LEU A 336 10.25 -11.80 -2.48
N THR A 337 9.74 -10.67 -2.96
CA THR A 337 9.35 -9.54 -2.12
C THR A 337 8.25 -9.93 -1.13
N GLY A 338 7.26 -10.73 -1.56
CA GLY A 338 6.21 -11.24 -0.68
C GLY A 338 6.75 -12.16 0.41
N VAL A 339 7.64 -13.09 0.05
CA VAL A 339 8.33 -13.97 1.00
C VAL A 339 9.14 -13.16 2.01
N LEU A 340 9.89 -12.16 1.55
CA LEU A 340 10.72 -11.32 2.41
C LEU A 340 9.89 -10.55 3.44
N VAL A 341 8.79 -9.91 3.01
CA VAL A 341 7.86 -9.19 3.92
C VAL A 341 7.29 -10.13 4.98
N ASN A 342 6.84 -11.33 4.60
CA ASN A 342 6.29 -12.31 5.53
C ASN A 342 7.33 -12.81 6.55
N ARG A 343 8.57 -13.03 6.11
CA ARG A 343 9.66 -13.41 7.03
C ARG A 343 10.00 -12.29 8.01
N ILE A 344 10.01 -11.04 7.56
CA ILE A 344 10.21 -9.87 8.42
C ILE A 344 9.08 -9.77 9.45
N ASP A 345 7.81 -9.96 9.06
CA ASP A 345 6.70 -9.96 10.02
C ASP A 345 6.85 -11.10 11.05
N SER A 346 7.29 -12.28 10.60
CA SER A 346 7.56 -13.41 11.50
C SER A 346 8.64 -13.08 12.54
N VAL A 347 9.71 -12.36 12.14
CA VAL A 347 10.74 -11.89 13.07
C VAL A 347 10.15 -10.92 14.10
N LEU A 348 9.36 -9.95 13.65
CA LEU A 348 8.68 -9.01 14.54
C LEU A 348 7.66 -9.72 15.43
N GLY A 349 7.04 -10.81 14.96
CA GLY A 349 6.17 -11.68 15.74
C GLY A 349 6.90 -12.36 16.90
N VAL A 350 8.10 -12.90 16.67
CA VAL A 350 8.94 -13.47 17.74
C VAL A 350 9.32 -12.41 18.77
N LEU A 351 9.72 -11.22 18.32
CA LEU A 351 10.04 -10.11 19.24
C LEU A 351 8.81 -9.68 20.05
N SER A 352 7.64 -9.56 19.40
CA SER A 352 6.40 -9.20 20.06
C SER A 352 5.95 -10.24 21.09
N ALA A 353 6.15 -11.53 20.82
CA ALA A 353 5.82 -12.62 21.73
C ALA A 353 6.75 -12.67 22.95
N GLN A 354 7.94 -12.08 22.84
CA GLN A 354 8.97 -12.02 23.89
C GLN A 354 9.08 -10.62 24.52
N ALA A 355 8.04 -9.79 24.40
CA ALA A 355 8.06 -8.44 24.97
C ALA A 355 8.41 -8.49 26.47
N GLY A 356 9.54 -7.86 26.83
CA GLY A 356 10.09 -7.82 28.19
C GLY A 356 11.08 -8.93 28.52
N ALA A 357 11.13 -9.99 27.71
CA ALA A 357 12.00 -11.16 27.85
C ALA A 357 13.14 -11.18 26.81
N TYR A 358 13.43 -10.05 26.17
CA TYR A 358 14.65 -9.84 25.39
C TYR A 358 15.27 -8.47 25.71
N ALA A 359 16.58 -8.39 25.55
CA ALA A 359 17.35 -7.17 25.70
C ALA A 359 18.15 -6.89 24.42
N ILE A 360 18.35 -5.60 24.11
CA ILE A 360 19.16 -5.16 22.97
C ILE A 360 20.41 -4.48 23.51
N ASN A 361 21.55 -5.15 23.39
CA ASN A 361 22.85 -4.65 23.83
C ASN A 361 23.79 -4.52 22.64
N SER A 362 24.23 -3.30 22.32
CA SER A 362 25.16 -3.03 21.21
C SER A 362 24.72 -3.64 19.86
N GLY A 363 23.41 -3.57 19.55
CA GLY A 363 22.84 -4.14 18.32
C GLY A 363 22.71 -5.66 18.31
N LYS A 364 22.95 -6.33 19.45
CA LYS A 364 22.66 -7.75 19.65
C LYS A 364 21.37 -7.91 20.44
N ILE A 365 20.47 -8.75 19.93
CA ILE A 365 19.25 -9.15 20.64
C ILE A 365 19.56 -10.43 21.41
N THR A 366 19.45 -10.37 22.74
CA THR A 366 19.57 -11.52 23.64
C THR A 366 18.19 -11.85 24.20
N PHE A 367 17.78 -13.10 24.11
CA PHE A 367 16.49 -13.59 24.62
C PHE A 367 16.71 -14.36 25.91
N GLU A 368 15.77 -14.25 26.86
CA GLU A 368 15.72 -15.11 28.04
C GLU A 368 15.27 -16.53 27.67
N ASP A 369 14.33 -16.65 26.72
CA ASP A 369 13.87 -17.94 26.19
C ASP A 369 14.81 -18.48 25.08
N PRO A 370 15.47 -19.64 25.28
CA PRO A 370 16.31 -20.26 24.26
C PRO A 370 15.54 -20.75 23.03
N ALA A 371 14.23 -21.05 23.14
CA ALA A 371 13.41 -21.42 22.00
C ALA A 371 13.20 -20.21 21.08
N ALA A 372 12.84 -19.05 21.63
CA ALA A 372 12.75 -17.80 20.88
C ALA A 372 14.08 -17.40 20.22
N ALA A 373 15.21 -17.52 20.92
CA ALA A 373 16.54 -17.26 20.35
C ALA A 373 16.81 -18.10 19.09
N ARG A 374 16.47 -19.40 19.14
CA ARG A 374 16.61 -20.31 17.98
C ARG A 374 15.68 -19.92 16.84
N ALA A 375 14.40 -19.63 17.13
CA ALA A 375 13.42 -19.22 16.13
C ALA A 375 13.85 -17.93 15.40
N TYR A 376 14.30 -16.94 16.16
CA TYR A 376 14.86 -15.69 15.63
C TYR A 376 16.09 -15.95 14.75
N GLY A 377 17.01 -16.81 15.18
CA GLY A 377 18.20 -17.19 14.41
C GLY A 377 17.86 -17.85 13.07
N VAL A 378 16.91 -18.78 13.06
CA VAL A 378 16.45 -19.46 11.83
C VAL A 378 15.82 -18.46 10.85
N LEU A 379 14.91 -17.59 11.32
CA LEU A 379 14.27 -16.58 10.48
C LEU A 379 15.30 -15.63 9.86
N ARG A 380 16.33 -15.23 10.61
CA ARG A 380 17.41 -14.40 10.10
C ARG A 380 18.22 -15.08 9.00
N GLN A 381 18.57 -16.34 9.16
CA GLN A 381 19.27 -17.11 8.11
C GLN A 381 18.42 -17.21 6.84
N GLN A 382 17.12 -17.43 7.00
CA GLN A 382 16.19 -17.48 5.87
C GLN A 382 16.02 -16.14 5.15
N ILE A 383 16.03 -15.02 5.88
CA ILE A 383 16.03 -13.68 5.27
C ILE A 383 17.31 -13.49 4.47
N ALA A 384 18.47 -13.82 5.04
CA ALA A 384 19.75 -13.74 4.33
C ALA A 384 19.77 -14.58 3.05
N SER A 385 19.34 -15.84 3.13
CA SER A 385 19.27 -16.72 1.95
C SER A 385 18.29 -16.24 0.88
N THR A 386 17.24 -15.52 1.27
CA THR A 386 16.27 -14.92 0.31
C THR A 386 16.87 -13.69 -0.37
N MET A 387 17.82 -13.00 0.26
CA MET A 387 18.53 -11.85 -0.34
C MET A 387 19.68 -12.26 -1.27
N ASP A 388 20.23 -13.46 -1.07
CA ASP A 388 21.30 -14.02 -1.91
C ASP A 388 20.77 -14.72 -3.18
N ALA A 389 19.46 -15.00 -3.23
CA ALA A 389 18.76 -15.60 -4.37
C ALA A 389 18.28 -14.53 -5.35
#